data_AF-A0A536Z438-F1
#
_entry.id   AF-A0A536Z438-F1
#
_cell.length_a   1.000
_cell.length_b   1.000
_cell.length_c   1.000
_cell.angle_alpha   90.00
_cell.angle_beta   90.00
_cell.angle_gamma   90.00
#
_symmetry.space_group_name_H-M   'P 1'
#
loop_
_entity.id
_entity.type
_entity.pdbx_description
1 polymer ?
#
loop_
_entity_poly.entity_id
_entity_poly.type
_entity_poly.pdbx_seq_one_letter_code
_entity_poly.pdbx_strand_id
1 'polypeptide(L)'
;MRAAIQAFQPLSLSWSGAGELKTLLKAEWRGGLPLVGGSALLCGFYVNELLLKLLPREDPHPQLFRDYETALVELASSAEQAPVLRRFELRLLSELGYALPLTHEADTGRPVDPAERYYYAFDRGPRLKIAEPGRRYPQVRGATLLALAQQDFSAPESAAEAKRLMREVLDHYLEQRTIVSRRVVRDLQAMEETGDDGNDD
;
A
#
# COMPACT_ATOMS: atom_id res chain seq x y z
N MET A 1 8.99 27.76 17.57
CA MET A 1 8.57 26.34 17.48
C MET A 1 8.01 26.01 16.08
N ARG A 2 8.79 26.19 15.00
CA ARG A 2 8.35 25.87 13.62
C ARG A 2 9.18 24.78 12.92
N ALA A 3 10.25 24.32 13.55
CA ALA A 3 11.22 23.40 12.94
C ALA A 3 10.99 21.90 13.27
N ALA A 4 10.00 21.54 14.10
CA ALA A 4 9.94 20.22 14.72
C ALA A 4 8.89 19.24 14.14
N ILE A 5 8.08 19.64 13.15
CA ILE A 5 7.05 18.78 12.55
C ILE A 5 7.40 18.55 11.09
N GLN A 6 8.30 17.60 10.85
CA GLN A 6 8.62 17.10 9.52
C GLN A 6 7.86 15.79 9.27
N ALA A 7 7.39 15.59 8.04
CA ALA A 7 6.80 14.33 7.64
C ALA A 7 7.81 13.19 7.83
N PHE A 8 7.31 11.99 8.16
CA PHE A 8 8.12 10.78 8.33
C PHE A 8 9.11 10.82 9.49
N GLN A 9 9.06 11.84 10.35
CA GLN A 9 9.85 11.90 11.58
C GLN A 9 9.00 11.47 12.78
N PRO A 10 9.49 10.56 13.63
CA PRO A 10 8.74 10.07 14.77
C PRO A 10 8.65 11.15 15.84
N LEU A 11 7.43 11.44 16.29
CA LEU A 11 7.14 12.47 17.28
C LEU A 11 6.48 11.87 18.51
N SER A 12 6.89 12.35 19.68
CA SER A 12 6.11 12.27 20.91
C SER A 12 5.28 13.53 21.02
N LEU A 13 3.96 13.37 21.09
CA LEU A 13 3.01 14.46 21.06
C LEU A 13 2.14 14.40 22.31
N SER A 14 1.82 15.58 22.88
CA SER A 14 0.77 15.72 23.88
C SER A 14 -0.14 16.87 23.50
N TRP A 15 -1.44 16.71 23.73
CA TRP A 15 -2.46 17.67 23.33
C TRP A 15 -3.63 17.64 24.32
N SER A 16 -4.50 18.65 24.26
CA SER A 16 -5.72 18.74 25.09
C SER A 16 -6.92 19.23 24.29
N GLY A 17 -8.12 19.01 24.82
CA GLY A 17 -9.39 19.40 24.20
C GLY A 17 -10.25 18.19 23.82
N ALA A 18 -11.57 18.36 23.95
CA ALA A 18 -12.59 17.33 23.67
C ALA A 18 -13.25 17.50 22.28
N GLY A 19 -12.97 18.59 21.57
CA GLY A 19 -13.44 18.81 20.20
C GLY A 19 -12.53 18.17 19.15
N GLU A 20 -12.94 18.23 17.88
CA GLU A 20 -12.16 17.69 16.76
C GLU A 20 -10.79 18.38 16.59
N LEU A 21 -10.74 19.68 16.89
CA LEU A 21 -9.50 20.44 16.92
C LEU A 21 -8.92 20.42 18.34
N LYS A 22 -7.78 19.75 18.50
CA LYS A 22 -7.07 19.64 19.77
C LYS A 22 -5.92 20.65 19.84
N THR A 23 -5.67 21.21 21.02
CA THR A 23 -4.56 22.13 21.27
C THR A 23 -3.30 21.33 21.54
N LEU A 24 -2.30 21.45 20.66
CA LEU A 24 -0.99 20.83 20.84
C LEU A 24 -0.25 21.49 22.01
N LEU A 25 0.10 20.70 23.03
CA LEU A 25 0.82 21.14 24.22
C LEU A 25 2.33 20.95 24.07
N LYS A 26 2.74 19.80 23.52
CA LYS A 26 4.15 19.42 23.37
C LYS A 26 4.34 18.59 22.11
N ALA A 27 5.44 18.82 21.42
CA ALA A 27 5.92 17.98 20.33
C ALA A 27 7.43 17.79 20.46
N GLU A 28 7.86 16.55 20.61
CA GLU A 28 9.27 16.18 20.74
C GLU A 28 9.64 15.18 19.65
N TRP A 29 10.72 15.47 18.94
CA TRP A 29 11.30 14.52 18.01
C TRP A 29 11.94 13.36 18.77
N ARG A 30 11.59 12.13 18.39
CA ARG A 30 12.12 10.92 19.03
C ARG A 30 13.41 10.42 18.36
N GLY A 31 13.74 10.91 17.17
CA GLY A 31 14.84 10.36 16.37
C GLY A 31 14.59 8.93 15.90
N GLY A 32 15.56 8.37 15.18
CA GLY A 32 15.61 6.94 14.91
C GLY A 32 15.07 6.45 13.57
N LEU A 33 14.43 7.32 12.76
CA LEU A 33 14.06 6.98 11.39
C LEU A 33 14.96 7.74 10.38
N PRO A 34 15.51 7.04 9.36
CA PRO A 34 16.24 7.69 8.29
C PRO A 34 15.32 8.66 7.51
N LEU A 35 15.90 9.69 6.92
CA LEU A 35 15.17 10.58 6.04
C LEU A 35 14.81 9.84 4.75
N VAL A 36 13.53 9.85 4.41
CA VAL A 36 13.04 9.26 3.16
C VAL A 36 13.24 10.28 2.04
N GLY A 37 14.05 9.96 1.03
CA GLY A 37 14.37 10.83 -0.11
C GLY A 37 13.94 10.25 -1.45
N GLY A 38 13.97 11.07 -2.51
CA GLY A 38 13.74 10.63 -3.89
C GLY A 38 12.41 9.88 -4.11
N SER A 39 12.45 8.77 -4.85
CA SER A 39 11.27 7.93 -5.13
C SER A 39 10.64 7.34 -3.85
N ALA A 40 11.44 7.06 -2.82
CA ALA A 40 10.96 6.56 -1.55
C ALA A 40 10.08 7.58 -0.82
N LEU A 41 10.35 8.89 -0.96
CA LEU A 41 9.55 9.95 -0.35
C LEU A 41 8.10 9.92 -0.87
N LEU A 42 7.94 9.74 -2.18
CA LEU A 42 6.63 9.61 -2.81
C LEU A 42 5.92 8.33 -2.35
N CYS A 43 6.66 7.23 -2.16
CA CYS A 43 6.13 5.99 -1.60
C CYS A 43 5.65 6.18 -0.15
N GLY A 44 6.37 6.95 0.66
CA GLY A 44 5.94 7.33 2.01
C GLY A 44 4.65 8.14 2.00
N PHE A 45 4.51 9.11 1.10
CA PHE A 45 3.27 9.87 0.96
C PHE A 45 2.10 9.01 0.50
N TYR A 46 2.34 8.03 -0.37
CA TYR A 46 1.34 7.05 -0.74
C TYR A 46 0.83 6.24 0.46
N VAL A 47 1.75 5.76 1.29
CA VAL A 47 1.40 5.05 2.53
C VAL A 47 0.58 5.94 3.47
N ASN A 48 0.99 7.20 3.67
CA ASN A 48 0.23 8.15 4.49
C ASN A 48 -1.17 8.39 3.94
N GLU A 49 -1.32 8.51 2.62
CA GLU A 49 -2.60 8.74 1.99
C GLU A 49 -3.55 7.56 2.15
N LEU A 50 -3.04 6.33 2.08
CA LEU A 50 -3.83 5.13 2.39
C LEU A 50 -4.33 5.16 3.84
N LEU A 51 -3.44 5.43 4.79
CA LEU A 51 -3.78 5.50 6.22
C LEU A 51 -4.86 6.56 6.49
N LEU A 52 -4.69 7.76 5.94
CA LEU A 52 -5.64 8.87 6.12
C LEU A 52 -7.03 8.59 5.53
N LYS A 53 -7.12 7.72 4.52
CA LYS A 53 -8.38 7.38 3.86
C LYS A 53 -9.04 6.16 4.47
N LEU A 54 -8.27 5.13 4.81
CA LEU A 54 -8.82 3.84 5.19
C LEU A 54 -9.02 3.70 6.70
N LEU A 55 -8.24 4.40 7.53
CA LEU A 55 -8.38 4.27 8.98
C LEU A 55 -9.56 5.09 9.53
N PRO A 56 -10.38 4.51 10.43
CA PRO A 56 -11.32 5.29 11.22
C PRO A 56 -10.60 6.25 12.17
N ARG A 57 -11.26 7.36 12.50
CA ARG A 57 -10.70 8.36 13.43
C ARG A 57 -10.77 7.82 14.86
N GLU A 58 -9.71 8.08 15.62
CA GLU A 58 -9.62 7.75 17.06
C GLU A 58 -9.70 6.26 17.40
N ASP A 59 -9.45 5.38 16.43
CA ASP A 59 -9.32 3.93 16.65
C ASP A 59 -7.83 3.53 16.76
N PRO A 60 -7.38 2.97 17.89
CA PRO A 60 -5.97 2.65 18.08
C PRO A 60 -5.54 1.40 17.30
N HIS A 61 -4.54 1.57 16.43
CA HIS A 61 -3.85 0.46 15.73
C HIS A 61 -2.34 0.39 16.05
N PRO A 62 -1.92 -0.07 17.25
CA PRO A 62 -0.50 -0.06 17.65
C PRO A 62 0.40 -0.96 16.81
N GLN A 63 -0.12 -2.09 16.30
CA GLN A 63 0.64 -3.00 15.46
C GLN A 63 0.88 -2.39 14.08
N LEU A 64 -0.16 -1.85 13.44
CA LEU A 64 -0.04 -1.13 12.17
C LEU A 64 0.91 0.07 12.27
N PHE A 65 0.94 0.77 13.40
CA PHE A 65 1.91 1.84 13.63
C PHE A 65 3.36 1.33 13.58
N ARG A 66 3.65 0.17 14.18
CA ARG A 66 4.99 -0.46 14.07
C ARG A 66 5.30 -0.93 12.64
N ASP A 67 4.29 -1.45 11.95
CA ASP A 67 4.43 -1.85 10.54
C ASP A 67 4.70 -0.64 9.63
N TYR A 68 4.11 0.51 9.94
CA TYR A 68 4.39 1.79 9.28
C TYR A 68 5.82 2.25 9.53
N GLU A 69 6.31 2.24 10.78
CA GLU A 69 7.70 2.58 11.10
C GLU A 69 8.68 1.66 10.34
N THR A 70 8.40 0.36 10.34
CA THR A 70 9.21 -0.63 9.60
C THR A 70 9.22 -0.34 8.11
N ALA A 71 8.06 -0.05 7.51
CA ALA A 71 7.96 0.31 6.10
C ALA A 71 8.73 1.57 5.75
N LEU A 72 8.75 2.60 6.63
CA LEU A 72 9.54 3.81 6.40
C LEU A 72 11.05 3.53 6.41
N VAL A 73 11.53 2.71 7.36
CA VAL A 73 12.94 2.29 7.39
C VAL A 73 13.29 1.54 6.10
N GLU A 74 12.48 0.55 5.73
CA GLU A 74 12.71 -0.25 4.52
C GLU A 74 12.66 0.60 3.24
N LEU A 75 11.73 1.55 3.14
CA LEU A 75 11.64 2.46 1.99
C LEU A 75 12.88 3.33 1.86
N ALA A 76 13.44 3.82 2.97
CA ALA A 76 14.63 4.66 2.97
C ALA A 76 15.91 3.89 2.62
N SER A 77 15.99 2.59 2.92
CA SER A 77 17.18 1.77 2.69
C SER A 77 17.11 0.86 1.45
N SER A 78 15.91 0.57 0.92
CA SER A 78 15.73 -0.38 -0.17
C SER A 78 15.99 0.24 -1.54
N ALA A 79 16.69 -0.49 -2.41
CA ALA A 79 16.79 -0.17 -3.82
C ALA A 79 15.44 -0.30 -4.54
N GLU A 80 14.58 -1.22 -4.08
CA GLU A 80 13.25 -1.48 -4.65
C GLU A 80 12.14 -1.19 -3.63
N GLN A 81 11.31 -0.19 -3.92
CA GLN A 81 10.25 0.25 -3.01
C GLN A 81 8.96 -0.55 -3.20
N ALA A 82 8.75 -1.13 -4.39
CA ALA A 82 7.50 -1.82 -4.71
C ALA A 82 7.17 -3.03 -3.80
N PRO A 83 8.13 -3.91 -3.46
CA PRO A 83 7.91 -5.00 -2.50
C PRO A 83 7.52 -4.50 -1.10
N VAL A 84 8.19 -3.44 -0.62
CA VAL A 84 7.90 -2.81 0.68
C VAL A 84 6.45 -2.32 0.72
N LEU A 85 6.01 -1.64 -0.35
CA LEU A 85 4.64 -1.18 -0.48
C LEU A 85 3.63 -2.34 -0.49
N ARG A 86 3.88 -3.43 -1.23
CA ARG A 86 2.96 -4.59 -1.24
C ARG A 86 2.82 -5.20 0.15
N ARG A 87 3.93 -5.37 0.89
CA ARG A 87 3.90 -5.89 2.27
C ARG A 87 3.08 -5.00 3.18
N PHE A 88 3.31 -3.68 3.13
CA PHE A 88 2.56 -2.74 3.96
C PHE A 88 1.06 -2.75 3.63
N GLU A 89 0.69 -2.73 2.36
CA GLU A 89 -0.72 -2.77 1.93
C GLU A 89 -1.44 -4.04 2.40
N LEU A 90 -0.78 -5.21 2.33
CA LEU A 90 -1.34 -6.46 2.85
C LEU A 90 -1.58 -6.38 4.37
N ARG A 91 -0.62 -5.82 5.12
CA ARG A 91 -0.75 -5.64 6.57
C ARG A 91 -1.86 -4.65 6.92
N LEU A 92 -1.96 -3.54 6.20
CA LEU A 92 -3.03 -2.56 6.36
C LEU A 92 -4.40 -3.18 6.15
N LEU A 93 -4.60 -3.90 5.04
CA LEU A 93 -5.87 -4.57 4.76
C LEU A 93 -6.19 -5.62 5.82
N SER A 94 -5.20 -6.41 6.25
CA SER A 94 -5.39 -7.40 7.31
C SER A 94 -5.80 -6.76 8.65
N GLU A 95 -5.17 -5.66 9.05
CA GLU A 95 -5.50 -4.92 10.28
C GLU A 95 -6.92 -4.38 10.24
N LEU A 96 -7.39 -3.94 9.07
CA LEU A 96 -8.75 -3.45 8.85
C LEU A 96 -9.80 -4.57 8.76
N GLY A 97 -9.41 -5.84 8.93
CA GLY A 97 -10.30 -6.99 8.83
C GLY A 97 -10.55 -7.50 7.41
N TYR A 98 -9.83 -6.97 6.42
CA TYR A 98 -9.91 -7.34 5.01
C TYR A 98 -8.75 -8.26 4.59
N ALA A 99 -8.41 -9.23 5.44
CA ALA A 99 -7.36 -10.19 5.13
C ALA A 99 -7.67 -10.92 3.82
N LEU A 100 -6.75 -10.84 2.86
CA LEU A 100 -6.96 -11.36 1.51
C LEU A 100 -6.86 -12.89 1.47
N PRO A 101 -7.89 -13.61 0.98
CA PRO A 101 -7.78 -15.04 0.72
C PRO A 101 -6.94 -15.26 -0.53
N LEU A 102 -5.74 -15.83 -0.37
CA LEU A 102 -4.76 -15.96 -1.45
C LEU A 102 -4.35 -17.40 -1.77
N THR A 103 -4.61 -18.34 -0.85
CA THR A 103 -4.04 -19.70 -0.93
C THR A 103 -5.05 -20.77 -1.32
N HIS A 104 -6.35 -20.48 -1.26
CA HIS A 104 -7.41 -21.43 -1.55
C HIS A 104 -8.51 -20.78 -2.40
N GLU A 105 -9.11 -21.57 -3.29
CA GLU A 105 -10.26 -21.16 -4.10
C GLU A 105 -11.49 -20.94 -3.22
N ALA A 106 -12.20 -19.84 -3.45
CA ALA A 106 -13.37 -19.46 -2.65
C ALA A 106 -14.56 -20.45 -2.78
N ASP A 107 -14.74 -21.03 -3.97
CA ASP A 107 -15.92 -21.85 -4.28
C ASP A 107 -15.73 -23.33 -3.88
N THR A 108 -14.51 -23.86 -4.00
CA THR A 108 -14.24 -25.29 -3.76
C THR A 108 -13.41 -25.55 -2.51
N GLY A 109 -12.75 -24.53 -1.96
CA GLY A 109 -11.78 -24.66 -0.86
C GLY A 109 -10.49 -25.38 -1.24
N ARG A 110 -10.28 -25.71 -2.52
CA ARG A 110 -9.03 -26.35 -2.98
C ARG A 110 -7.87 -25.36 -2.92
N PRO A 111 -6.64 -25.82 -2.67
CA PRO A 111 -5.46 -24.99 -2.80
C PRO A 111 -5.36 -24.34 -4.19
N VAL A 112 -4.87 -23.12 -4.24
CA VAL A 112 -4.57 -22.41 -5.50
C VAL A 112 -3.45 -23.14 -6.23
N ASP A 113 -3.68 -23.45 -7.50
CA ASP A 113 -2.69 -24.03 -8.40
C ASP A 113 -1.86 -22.90 -9.03
N PRO A 114 -0.52 -22.90 -8.91
CA PRO A 114 0.32 -21.87 -9.49
C PRO A 114 0.20 -21.75 -11.03
N ALA A 115 -0.16 -22.82 -11.73
CA ALA A 115 -0.28 -22.85 -13.18
C ALA A 115 -1.59 -22.25 -13.71
N GLU A 116 -2.61 -22.14 -12.85
CA GLU A 116 -3.94 -21.68 -13.23
C GLU A 116 -4.10 -20.15 -13.19
N ARG A 117 -5.18 -19.66 -13.81
CA ARG A 117 -5.63 -18.27 -13.71
C ARG A 117 -6.97 -18.18 -13.00
N TYR A 118 -7.07 -17.23 -12.09
CA TYR A 118 -8.25 -17.02 -11.25
C TYR A 118 -8.83 -15.64 -11.48
N TYR A 119 -10.15 -15.54 -11.39
CA TYR A 119 -10.84 -14.29 -11.15
C TYR A 119 -10.81 -14.01 -9.66
N TYR A 120 -10.27 -12.86 -9.27
CA TYR A 120 -10.17 -12.49 -7.85
C TYR A 120 -11.39 -11.68 -7.43
N ALA A 121 -12.31 -12.32 -6.71
CA ALA A 121 -13.45 -11.65 -6.11
C ALA A 121 -13.00 -10.96 -4.82
N PHE A 122 -13.04 -9.62 -4.78
CA PHE A 122 -12.40 -8.82 -3.71
C PHE A 122 -12.66 -9.32 -2.29
N ASP A 123 -13.92 -9.67 -1.97
CA ASP A 123 -14.35 -10.09 -0.63
C ASP A 123 -14.26 -11.61 -0.38
N ARG A 124 -13.95 -12.40 -1.41
CA ARG A 124 -14.08 -13.87 -1.40
C ARG A 124 -12.77 -14.58 -1.76
N GLY A 125 -11.90 -13.93 -2.52
CA GLY A 125 -10.66 -14.49 -3.04
C GLY A 125 -10.78 -15.09 -4.45
N PRO A 126 -9.86 -16.00 -4.81
CA PRO A 126 -9.75 -16.53 -6.17
C PRO A 126 -10.86 -17.52 -6.51
N ARG A 127 -11.34 -17.45 -7.76
CA ARG A 127 -12.38 -18.32 -8.34
C ARG A 127 -12.02 -18.70 -9.77
N LEU A 128 -12.25 -19.94 -10.17
CA LEU A 128 -12.00 -20.37 -11.55
C LEU A 128 -13.07 -19.88 -12.54
N LYS A 129 -14.27 -19.55 -12.05
CA LYS A 129 -15.40 -19.09 -12.88
C LYS A 129 -16.02 -17.83 -12.29
N ILE A 130 -16.43 -16.90 -13.16
CA ILE A 130 -17.30 -15.79 -12.75
C ILE A 130 -18.75 -16.29 -12.76
N ALA A 131 -19.42 -16.21 -11.62
CA ALA A 131 -20.85 -16.54 -11.50
C ALA A 131 -21.76 -15.31 -11.39
N GLU A 132 -21.20 -14.09 -11.37
CA GLU A 132 -21.93 -12.85 -11.08
C GLU A 132 -22.02 -11.96 -12.33
N PRO A 133 -23.20 -11.90 -12.99
CA PRO A 133 -23.41 -11.02 -14.13
C PRO A 133 -23.17 -9.55 -13.77
N GLY A 134 -22.41 -8.84 -14.60
CA GLY A 134 -22.18 -7.40 -14.46
C GLY A 134 -21.06 -6.98 -13.49
N ARG A 135 -20.51 -7.90 -12.68
CA ARG A 135 -19.36 -7.60 -11.81
C ARG A 135 -18.07 -8.02 -12.50
N ARG A 136 -17.15 -7.07 -12.68
CA ARG A 136 -15.82 -7.32 -13.26
C ARG A 136 -14.83 -7.61 -12.14
N TYR A 137 -14.16 -8.75 -12.24
CA TYR A 137 -13.10 -9.15 -11.33
C TYR A 137 -11.76 -9.21 -12.06
N PRO A 138 -10.66 -8.75 -11.43
CA PRO A 138 -9.33 -8.90 -12.02
C PRO A 138 -8.98 -10.38 -12.22
N GLN A 139 -8.27 -10.67 -13.31
CA GLN A 139 -7.65 -11.96 -13.50
C GLN A 139 -6.21 -11.94 -13.03
N VAL A 140 -5.79 -13.00 -12.36
CA VAL A 140 -4.46 -13.13 -11.77
C VAL A 140 -4.00 -14.59 -11.83
N ARG A 141 -2.70 -14.81 -12.01
CA ARG A 141 -2.12 -16.16 -11.97
C ARG A 141 -2.10 -16.69 -10.54
N GLY A 142 -2.30 -18.00 -10.38
CA GLY A 142 -2.14 -18.65 -9.08
C GLY A 142 -0.75 -18.42 -8.48
N ALA A 143 0.30 -18.45 -9.32
CA ALA A 143 1.67 -18.14 -8.88
C ALA A 143 1.78 -16.76 -8.23
N THR A 144 1.10 -15.74 -8.78
CA THR A 144 1.08 -14.38 -8.23
C THR A 144 0.33 -14.31 -6.90
N LEU A 145 -0.76 -15.07 -6.74
CA LEU A 145 -1.51 -15.15 -5.48
C LEU A 145 -0.66 -15.78 -4.37
N LEU A 146 0.02 -16.88 -4.70
CA LEU A 146 0.93 -17.56 -3.77
C LEU A 146 2.15 -16.69 -3.43
N ALA A 147 2.69 -15.96 -4.40
CA ALA A 147 3.74 -14.97 -4.21
C ALA A 147 3.30 -13.84 -3.25
N LEU A 148 2.08 -13.30 -3.42
CA LEU A 148 1.47 -12.34 -2.49
C LEU A 148 1.33 -12.92 -1.08
N ALA A 149 0.87 -14.17 -0.96
CA ALA A 149 0.68 -14.83 0.34
C ALA A 149 2.01 -15.04 1.07
N GLN A 150 3.06 -15.40 0.32
CA GLN A 150 4.42 -15.59 0.83
C GLN A 150 5.20 -14.27 0.97
N GLN A 151 4.64 -13.16 0.47
CA GLN A 151 5.28 -11.86 0.38
C GLN A 151 6.61 -11.88 -0.38
N ASP A 152 6.74 -12.80 -1.35
CA ASP A 152 7.88 -12.95 -2.24
C ASP A 152 7.59 -12.29 -3.58
N PHE A 153 8.34 -11.24 -3.89
CA PHE A 153 8.21 -10.47 -5.13
C PHE A 153 9.46 -10.55 -6.01
N SER A 154 10.28 -11.59 -5.82
CA SER A 154 11.52 -11.81 -6.58
C SER A 154 11.29 -12.00 -8.08
N ALA A 155 10.16 -12.64 -8.46
CA ALA A 155 9.79 -12.83 -9.85
C ALA A 155 9.14 -11.55 -10.43
N PRO A 156 9.73 -10.89 -11.46
CA PRO A 156 9.25 -9.60 -11.98
C PRO A 156 7.81 -9.65 -12.50
N GLU A 157 7.43 -10.75 -13.15
CA GLU A 157 6.06 -10.94 -13.65
C GLU A 157 5.04 -10.97 -12.51
N SER A 158 5.35 -11.69 -11.44
CA SER A 158 4.49 -11.81 -10.25
C SER A 158 4.43 -10.48 -9.51
N ALA A 159 5.55 -9.76 -9.38
CA ALA A 159 5.58 -8.43 -8.77
C ALA A 159 4.71 -7.42 -9.53
N ALA A 160 4.80 -7.41 -10.87
CA ALA A 160 4.01 -6.51 -11.71
C ALA A 160 2.51 -6.85 -11.66
N GLU A 161 2.15 -8.13 -11.71
CA GLU A 161 0.75 -8.56 -11.61
C GLU A 161 0.18 -8.34 -10.20
N ALA A 162 0.94 -8.60 -9.14
CA ALA A 162 0.58 -8.31 -7.76
C ALA A 162 0.30 -6.81 -7.54
N LYS A 163 1.13 -5.92 -8.12
CA LYS A 163 0.90 -4.47 -8.09
C LYS A 163 -0.43 -4.09 -8.73
N ARG A 164 -0.81 -4.72 -9.85
CA ARG A 164 -2.10 -4.48 -10.52
C ARG A 164 -3.27 -5.00 -9.68
N LEU A 165 -3.19 -6.23 -9.18
CA LEU A 165 -4.24 -6.81 -8.34
C LEU A 165 -4.48 -5.98 -7.09
N MET A 166 -3.41 -5.66 -6.34
CA MET A 166 -3.51 -4.88 -5.10
C MET A 166 -4.05 -3.46 -5.35
N ARG A 167 -3.77 -2.87 -6.51
CA ARG A 167 -4.40 -1.60 -6.91
C ARG A 167 -5.91 -1.74 -6.98
N GLU A 168 -6.41 -2.75 -7.70
CA GLU A 168 -7.85 -2.98 -7.86
C GLU A 168 -8.52 -3.32 -6.51
N VAL A 169 -7.85 -4.13 -5.67
CA VAL A 169 -8.31 -4.44 -4.31
C VAL A 169 -8.43 -3.18 -3.45
N LEU A 170 -7.40 -2.35 -3.43
CA LEU A 170 -7.44 -1.10 -2.65
C LEU A 170 -8.48 -0.13 -3.21
N ASP A 171 -8.60 -0.02 -4.53
CA ASP A 171 -9.59 0.86 -5.17
C ASP A 171 -11.02 0.41 -4.84
N HIS A 172 -11.26 -0.89 -4.66
CA HIS A 172 -12.53 -1.42 -4.15
C HIS A 172 -12.84 -0.90 -2.74
N TYR A 173 -11.91 -1.02 -1.79
CA TYR A 173 -12.10 -0.55 -0.40
C TYR A 173 -12.05 0.97 -0.22
N LEU A 174 -11.49 1.69 -1.19
CA LEU A 174 -11.46 3.15 -1.17
C LEU A 174 -12.79 3.78 -1.58
N GLU A 175 -13.73 3.02 -2.15
CA GLU A 175 -15.09 3.45 -2.50
C GLU A 175 -15.10 4.83 -3.20
N GLN A 176 -14.39 4.94 -4.32
CA GLN A 176 -14.26 6.17 -5.15
C GLN A 176 -13.30 7.24 -4.62
N ARG A 177 -12.68 7.08 -3.44
CA ARG A 177 -11.64 8.00 -2.96
C ARG A 177 -10.34 7.79 -3.75
N THR A 178 -10.06 8.70 -4.69
CA THR A 178 -8.89 8.62 -5.57
C THR A 178 -7.60 8.81 -4.81
N ILE A 179 -6.53 8.07 -5.15
CA ILE A 179 -5.20 8.24 -4.56
C ILE A 179 -4.37 9.22 -5.39
N VAL A 180 -4.08 10.39 -4.83
CA VAL A 180 -3.39 11.52 -5.48
C VAL A 180 -1.90 11.24 -5.64
N SER A 181 -1.25 10.64 -4.63
CA SER A 181 0.17 10.27 -4.69
C SER A 181 0.53 9.42 -5.91
N ARG A 182 -0.37 8.52 -6.34
CA ARG A 182 -0.19 7.71 -7.56
C ARG A 182 -0.18 8.54 -8.85
N ARG A 183 -0.90 9.67 -8.88
CA ARG A 183 -0.90 10.60 -10.02
C ARG A 183 0.43 11.35 -10.05
N VAL A 184 0.86 11.90 -8.92
CA VAL A 184 2.13 12.66 -8.81
C VAL A 184 3.33 11.82 -9.28
N VAL A 185 3.43 10.57 -8.85
CA VAL A 185 4.51 9.66 -9.30
C VAL A 185 4.48 9.48 -10.82
N ARG A 186 3.30 9.28 -11.40
CA ARG A 186 3.16 9.08 -12.85
C ARG A 186 3.52 10.32 -13.65
N ASP A 187 3.09 11.49 -13.17
CA ASP A 187 3.36 12.76 -13.83
C ASP A 187 4.87 13.06 -13.82
N LEU A 188 5.56 12.78 -12.71
CA LEU A 188 7.01 12.92 -12.62
C LEU A 188 7.77 11.97 -13.56
N GLN A 189 7.35 10.70 -13.64
CA GLN A 189 7.95 9.73 -14.56
C GLN A 189 7.82 10.18 -16.03
N ALA A 190 6.64 10.69 -16.41
CA ALA A 190 6.41 11.19 -17.77
C ALA A 190 7.27 12.42 -18.12
N MET A 191 7.58 13.27 -17.13
CA MET A 191 8.44 14.44 -17.31
C MET A 191 9.92 14.07 -17.47
N GLU A 192 10.38 13.04 -16.76
CA GLU A 192 11.75 12.50 -16.90
C GLU A 192 11.96 11.87 -18.28
N GLU A 193 10.96 11.15 -18.81
CA GLU A 193 11.01 10.55 -20.16
C GLU A 193 11.00 11.58 -21.29
N THR A 194 10.37 12.75 -21.10
CA THR A 194 10.30 13.81 -22.14
C THR A 194 11.57 14.69 -22.17
N GLY A 195 12.41 14.62 -21.13
CA GLY A 195 13.63 15.42 -21.01
C GLY A 195 14.88 14.80 -21.67
N ASP A 196 14.83 13.53 -22.06
CA ASP A 196 15.97 12.77 -22.60
C ASP A 196 16.05 12.84 -24.16
N ASP A 197 14.97 13.24 -24.84
CA ASP A 197 14.90 13.35 -26.31
C ASP A 197 15.48 14.67 -26.88
N GLY A 198 16.21 15.45 -26.06
CA GLY A 198 16.53 16.86 -26.35
C GLY A 198 18.00 17.25 -26.49
N ASN A 199 18.96 16.32 -26.48
CA ASN A 199 20.38 16.66 -26.57
C ASN A 199 21.19 15.69 -27.45
N ASP A 200 20.85 15.67 -28.74
CA ASP A 200 21.75 15.23 -29.81
C ASP A 200 21.56 16.20 -31.00
N ASP A 201 22.35 17.27 -31.01
CA ASP A 201 22.76 18.03 -32.21
C ASP A 201 24.01 18.88 -31.90
#